data_AF-A0A0C2JZN0-F1
#
_entry.id   AF-A0A0C2JZN0-F1
#
_cell.length_a   1.000
_cell.length_b   1.000
_cell.length_c   1.000
_cell.angle_alpha   90.00
_cell.angle_beta   90.00
_cell.angle_gamma   90.00
#
_symmetry.space_group_name_H-M   'P 1'
#
loop_
_entity.id
_entity.type
_entity.pdbx_description
1 polymer ?
#
loop_
_entity_poly.entity_id
_entity_poly.type
_entity_poly.pdbx_seq_one_letter_code
_entity_poly.pdbx_strand_id
1 'polypeptide(L)'
;MSSHISDEIRELVVNLHNEGQPPKQIPGVLGCSRYQVYRVVKAYDADGQLSRKKTGVKKERLTKEHKDFVIDQIDGDCSITLKSLKTKLFERFELNICPIRLRRLSAISASVSKEYTSFQSRSIPENI
;
A
#
# COMPACT_ATOMS: atom_id res chain seq x y z
N MET A 1 24.09 -4.91 -5.93
CA MET A 1 24.03 -3.45 -6.22
C MET A 1 22.56 -3.05 -6.22
N SER A 2 22.16 -2.14 -5.34
CA SER A 2 20.80 -1.59 -5.32
C SER A 2 20.45 -1.04 -6.71
N SER A 3 19.42 -1.61 -7.35
CA SER A 3 18.99 -1.20 -8.70
C SER A 3 18.24 0.13 -8.70
N HIS A 4 18.10 0.76 -7.54
CA HIS A 4 17.18 1.87 -7.31
C HIS A 4 17.92 3.20 -7.20
N ILE A 5 17.59 4.09 -8.14
CA ILE A 5 17.94 5.51 -8.11
C ILE A 5 16.93 6.25 -7.22
N SER A 6 17.36 7.18 -6.38
CA SER A 6 16.49 8.11 -5.63
C SER A 6 15.77 9.08 -6.58
N ASP A 7 14.69 9.69 -6.12
CA ASP A 7 13.95 10.67 -6.93
C ASP A 7 14.77 11.95 -7.17
N GLU A 8 15.59 12.38 -6.20
CA GLU A 8 16.54 13.50 -6.33
C GLU A 8 17.50 13.30 -7.51
N ILE A 9 18.10 12.11 -7.63
CA ILE A 9 19.02 11.81 -8.73
C ILE A 9 18.26 11.76 -10.07
N ARG A 10 16.98 11.37 -10.08
CA ARG A 10 16.15 11.38 -11.31
C ARG A 10 15.90 12.81 -11.79
N GLU A 11 15.67 13.75 -10.86
CA GLU A 11 15.55 15.18 -11.17
C GLU A 11 16.87 15.74 -11.74
N LEU A 12 18.00 15.45 -11.09
CA LEU A 12 19.32 15.83 -11.58
C LEU A 12 19.61 15.31 -12.99
N VAL A 13 19.25 14.05 -13.29
CA VAL A 13 19.38 13.47 -14.63
C VAL A 13 18.57 14.25 -15.66
N VAL A 14 17.34 14.64 -15.34
CA VAL A 14 16.47 15.38 -16.26
C VAL A 14 16.94 16.83 -16.43
N ASN A 15 17.40 17.49 -15.36
CA ASN A 15 17.95 18.84 -15.45
C ASN A 15 19.17 18.88 -16.39
N LEU A 16 20.13 17.97 -16.19
CA LEU A 16 21.29 17.85 -17.08
C LEU A 16 20.89 17.51 -18.52
N HIS A 17 19.87 16.68 -18.70
CA HIS A 17 19.35 16.36 -20.04
C HIS A 17 18.73 17.59 -20.73
N ASN A 18 17.94 18.39 -19.99
CA ASN A 18 17.34 19.63 -20.48
C ASN A 18 18.39 20.71 -20.78
N GLU A 19 19.52 20.72 -20.06
CA GLU A 19 20.70 21.55 -20.35
C GLU A 19 21.47 21.10 -21.61
N GLY A 20 21.07 20.00 -22.25
CA GLY A 20 21.67 19.49 -23.48
C GLY A 20 22.84 18.52 -23.26
N GLN A 21 23.09 18.08 -22.01
CA GLN A 21 24.11 17.07 -21.75
C GLN A 21 23.72 15.72 -22.39
N PRO A 22 24.64 15.06 -23.12
CA PRO A 22 24.34 13.76 -23.69
C PRO A 22 24.19 12.71 -22.55
N PRO A 23 23.18 11.83 -22.59
CA PRO A 23 22.95 10.78 -21.57
C PRO A 23 24.12 9.82 -21.34
N LYS A 24 25.14 9.84 -22.20
CA LYS A 24 26.38 9.08 -22.06
C LYS A 24 27.34 9.68 -21.03
N GLN A 25 27.29 11.00 -20.78
CA GLN A 25 28.20 11.73 -19.89
C GLN A 25 27.63 11.90 -18.47
N ILE A 26 26.30 11.98 -18.35
CA ILE A 26 25.57 12.09 -17.08
C ILE A 26 25.96 11.01 -16.03
N PRO A 27 26.19 9.72 -16.39
CA PRO A 27 26.55 8.69 -15.42
C PRO A 27 27.82 9.00 -14.60
N GLY A 28 28.83 9.60 -15.25
CA GLY A 28 30.11 9.90 -14.61
C GLY A 28 30.03 10.99 -13.54
N VAL A 29 29.06 11.90 -13.67
CA VAL A 29 28.84 13.02 -12.75
C VAL A 29 28.05 12.57 -11.52
N LEU A 30 27.05 11.71 -11.72
CA LEU A 30 26.08 11.34 -10.68
C LEU A 30 26.36 10.00 -9.99
N GLY A 31 27.37 9.25 -10.44
CA GLY A 31 27.68 7.92 -9.88
C GLY A 31 26.61 6.86 -10.19
N CYS A 32 25.83 7.05 -11.25
CA CYS A 32 24.72 6.18 -11.66
C CYS A 32 25.14 5.22 -12.77
N SER A 33 24.41 4.11 -12.94
CA SER A 33 24.63 3.29 -14.14
C SER A 33 24.07 3.98 -15.40
N ARG A 34 24.73 3.75 -16.54
CA ARG A 34 24.25 4.25 -17.85
C ARG A 34 22.83 3.77 -18.16
N TYR A 35 22.51 2.53 -17.81
CA TYR A 35 21.17 1.95 -17.98
C TYR A 35 20.09 2.73 -17.23
N GLN A 36 20.39 3.12 -15.99
CA GLN A 36 19.52 3.90 -15.13
C GLN A 36 19.21 5.29 -15.72
N VAL A 37 20.22 5.99 -16.21
CA VAL A 37 20.07 7.28 -16.89
C VAL A 37 19.15 7.15 -18.11
N TYR A 38 19.41 6.18 -19.01
CA TYR A 38 18.56 5.98 -20.18
C TYR A 38 17.11 5.66 -19.83
N ARG A 39 16.86 4.89 -18.76
CA ARG A 39 15.49 4.61 -18.31
C ARG A 39 14.76 5.85 -17.84
N VAL A 40 15.46 6.78 -17.18
CA VAL A 40 14.88 8.05 -16.71
C VAL A 40 14.58 8.95 -17.90
N VAL A 41 15.56 9.18 -18.77
CA VAL A 41 15.39 10.02 -19.97
C VAL A 41 14.26 9.49 -20.86
N LYS A 42 14.25 8.18 -21.15
CA LYS A 42 13.18 7.58 -21.95
C LYS A 42 11.77 7.75 -21.33
N ALA A 43 11.67 7.68 -20.00
CA ALA A 43 10.38 7.88 -19.31
C ALA A 43 9.97 9.36 -19.31
N TYR A 44 10.94 10.27 -19.21
CA TYR A 44 10.71 11.70 -19.30
C TYR A 44 10.27 12.12 -20.72
N ASP A 45 10.95 11.65 -21.76
CA ASP A 45 10.61 11.95 -23.15
C ASP A 45 9.23 11.40 -23.56
N ALA A 46 8.84 10.24 -23.00
CA ALA A 46 7.58 9.59 -23.36
C ALA A 46 6.37 10.12 -22.60
N ASP A 47 6.49 10.34 -21.29
CA ASP A 47 5.35 10.62 -20.40
C ASP A 47 5.48 11.97 -19.65
N GLY A 48 6.62 12.66 -19.73
CA GLY A 48 6.95 13.82 -18.89
C GLY A 48 7.13 13.47 -17.40
N GLN A 49 7.23 12.18 -17.06
CA GLN A 49 7.17 11.73 -15.67
C GLN A 49 8.56 11.58 -15.03
N LEU A 50 8.79 12.40 -14.00
CA LEU A 50 9.95 12.27 -13.10
C LEU A 50 9.77 11.15 -12.08
N SER A 51 8.56 11.01 -11.53
CA SER A 51 8.26 10.01 -10.52
C SER A 51 8.10 8.62 -11.11
N ARG A 52 8.38 7.58 -10.31
CA ARG A 52 8.12 6.21 -10.73
C ARG A 52 6.61 5.95 -10.79
N LYS A 53 6.15 5.36 -11.89
CA LYS A 53 4.83 4.74 -11.96
C LYS A 53 4.73 3.67 -10.86
N LYS A 54 3.86 3.88 -9.87
CA LYS A 54 3.49 2.85 -8.89
C LYS A 54 2.76 1.74 -9.64
N THR A 55 3.46 0.66 -9.97
CA THR A 55 2.83 -0.47 -10.66
C THR A 55 2.01 -1.28 -9.66
N GLY A 56 0.71 -1.37 -9.92
CA GLY A 56 -0.19 -2.32 -9.28
C GLY A 56 -0.91 -1.78 -8.05
N VAL A 57 -2.05 -1.14 -8.26
CA VAL A 57 -3.12 -1.24 -7.25
C VAL A 57 -3.60 -2.70 -7.33
N LYS A 58 -3.13 -3.54 -6.41
CA LYS A 58 -3.72 -4.87 -6.26
C LYS A 58 -5.19 -4.65 -5.95
N LYS A 59 -6.09 -5.07 -6.85
CA LYS A 59 -7.52 -5.12 -6.55
C LYS A 59 -7.68 -5.95 -5.28
N GLU A 60 -8.05 -5.29 -4.20
CA GLU A 60 -8.26 -5.97 -2.94
C GLU A 60 -9.47 -6.89 -3.12
N ARG A 61 -9.29 -8.21 -2.93
CA ARG A 61 -10.39 -9.18 -3.09
C ARG A 61 -11.48 -9.01 -2.03
N LEU A 62 -11.24 -8.16 -1.04
CA LEU A 62 -12.15 -7.85 0.05
C LEU A 62 -12.46 -6.36 -0.01
N THR A 63 -13.73 -6.05 -0.24
CA THR A 63 -14.26 -4.70 -0.10
C THR A 63 -14.30 -4.31 1.38
N LYS A 64 -14.53 -3.02 1.63
CA LYS A 64 -14.70 -2.49 2.98
C LYS A 64 -15.85 -3.19 3.72
N GLU A 65 -16.96 -3.43 3.03
CA GLU A 65 -18.15 -4.10 3.56
C GLU A 65 -17.86 -5.49 4.15
N HIS A 66 -17.01 -6.28 3.49
CA HIS A 66 -16.64 -7.61 4.02
C HIS A 66 -15.80 -7.51 5.29
N LYS A 67 -14.98 -6.46 5.42
CA LYS A 67 -14.15 -6.22 6.61
C LYS A 67 -15.02 -5.77 7.77
N ASP A 68 -15.94 -4.85 7.52
CA ASP A 68 -16.87 -4.33 8.53
C ASP A 68 -17.75 -5.46 9.06
N PHE A 69 -18.28 -6.33 8.18
CA PHE A 69 -19.03 -7.52 8.62
C PHE A 69 -18.20 -8.47 9.49
N VAL A 70 -16.92 -8.68 9.18
CA VAL A 70 -16.05 -9.52 10.01
C VAL A 70 -15.83 -8.91 11.38
N ILE A 71 -15.69 -7.59 11.47
CA ILE A 71 -15.55 -6.86 12.73
C ILE A 71 -16.81 -7.01 13.56
N ASP A 72 -18.00 -6.76 12.98
CA ASP A 72 -19.29 -6.90 13.68
C ASP A 72 -19.49 -8.32 14.25
N GLN A 73 -19.07 -9.36 13.50
CA GLN A 73 -19.18 -10.74 13.98
C GLN A 73 -18.20 -11.06 15.13
N ILE A 74 -17.04 -10.43 15.16
CA ILE A 74 -16.03 -10.62 16.22
C ILE A 74 -16.42 -9.81 17.47
N ASP A 75 -16.91 -8.58 17.28
CA ASP A 75 -17.36 -7.72 18.37
C ASP A 75 -18.61 -8.29 19.07
N GLY A 76 -19.50 -8.96 18.32
CA GLY A 76 -20.65 -9.66 18.89
C GLY A 76 -20.33 -11.00 19.57
N ASP A 77 -19.30 -11.72 19.11
CA ASP A 77 -18.87 -12.99 19.69
C ASP A 77 -17.36 -13.20 19.50
N CYS A 78 -16.57 -12.85 20.52
CA CYS A 78 -15.11 -12.97 20.49
C CYS A 78 -14.61 -14.43 20.49
N SER A 79 -15.50 -15.41 20.69
CA SER A 79 -15.17 -16.84 20.64
C SER A 79 -15.40 -17.46 19.26
N ILE A 80 -15.89 -16.67 18.29
CA ILE A 80 -16.22 -17.16 16.95
C ILE A 80 -15.00 -17.78 16.26
N THR A 81 -15.19 -19.02 15.79
CA THR A 81 -14.12 -19.73 15.08
C THR A 81 -14.00 -19.23 13.64
N LEU A 82 -12.78 -19.31 13.09
CA LEU A 82 -12.52 -18.96 11.68
C LEU A 82 -13.38 -19.76 10.69
N LYS A 83 -13.76 -21.00 11.05
CA LYS A 83 -14.66 -21.84 10.25
C LYS A 83 -16.07 -21.26 10.21
N SER A 84 -16.61 -20.85 11.35
CA SER A 84 -17.93 -20.20 11.43
C SER A 84 -17.94 -18.88 10.68
N LEU A 85 -16.90 -18.04 10.87
CA LEU A 85 -16.76 -16.77 10.15
C LEU A 85 -16.70 -16.95 8.63
N LYS A 86 -15.99 -18.00 8.16
CA LYS A 86 -15.95 -18.36 6.75
C LYS A 86 -17.34 -18.73 6.21
N THR A 87 -18.09 -19.54 6.95
CA THR A 87 -19.45 -19.95 6.57
C THR A 87 -20.37 -18.73 6.48
N LYS A 88 -20.36 -17.84 7.48
CA LYS A 88 -21.17 -16.61 7.49
C LYS A 88 -20.85 -15.66 6.33
N LEU A 89 -19.56 -15.53 5.97
CA LEU A 89 -19.16 -14.73 4.80
C LEU A 89 -19.59 -15.37 3.48
N PHE A 90 -19.58 -16.70 3.41
CA PHE A 90 -20.06 -17.42 2.24
C PHE A 90 -21.58 -17.29 2.09
N GLU A 91 -22.34 -17.41 3.18
CA GLU A 91 -23.80 -17.26 3.17
C GLU A 91 -24.25 -15.85 2.77
N ARG A 92 -23.54 -14.80 3.21
CA ARG A 92 -23.95 -13.41 2.96
C ARG A 92 -23.41 -12.80 1.68
N PHE A 93 -22.21 -13.18 1.26
CA PHE A 93 -21.50 -12.55 0.14
C PHE A 93 -21.02 -13.55 -0.93
N GLU A 94 -21.33 -14.85 -0.79
CA GLU A 94 -20.83 -15.93 -1.66
C GLU A 94 -19.29 -15.98 -1.76
N LEU A 95 -18.61 -15.44 -0.74
CA LEU A 95 -17.16 -15.29 -0.75
C LEU A 95 -16.45 -16.43 -0.04
N ASN A 96 -15.78 -17.26 -0.85
CA ASN A 96 -14.91 -18.31 -0.33
C ASN A 96 -13.50 -17.78 -0.05
N ILE A 97 -13.20 -17.52 1.23
CA ILE A 97 -11.92 -16.99 1.68
C ILE A 97 -11.10 -18.09 2.38
N CYS A 98 -9.79 -18.12 2.10
CA CYS A 98 -8.88 -19.04 2.80
C CYS A 98 -8.75 -18.67 4.29
N PRO A 99 -8.72 -19.65 5.22
CA PRO A 99 -8.62 -19.40 6.66
C PRO A 99 -7.44 -18.51 7.08
N ILE A 100 -6.29 -18.61 6.40
CA ILE A 100 -5.10 -17.77 6.65
C ILE A 100 -5.41 -16.29 6.42
N ARG A 101 -6.24 -15.97 5.40
CA ARG A 101 -6.62 -14.58 5.09
C ARG A 101 -7.61 -14.05 6.12
N LEU A 102 -8.55 -14.88 6.57
CA LEU A 102 -9.47 -14.52 7.66
C LEU A 102 -8.72 -14.25 8.96
N ARG A 103 -7.75 -15.08 9.33
CA ARG A 103 -6.89 -14.86 10.50
C ARG A 103 -6.14 -13.51 10.43
N ARG A 104 -5.70 -13.11 9.24
CA ARG A 104 -5.04 -11.80 9.06
C ARG A 104 -6.02 -10.64 9.25
N LEU A 105 -7.24 -10.76 8.76
CA LEU A 105 -8.29 -9.74 8.97
C LEU A 105 -8.66 -9.61 10.44
N SER A 106 -8.86 -10.74 11.13
CA SER A 106 -9.18 -10.75 12.56
C SER A 106 -8.02 -10.24 13.43
N ALA A 107 -6.77 -10.42 13.00
CA ALA A 107 -5.62 -9.85 13.69
C ALA A 107 -5.52 -8.33 13.51
N ILE A 108 -5.91 -7.83 12.32
CA ILE A 108 -6.02 -6.38 12.07
C ILE A 108 -7.12 -5.80 12.94
N SER A 109 -8.31 -6.43 13.01
CA SER A 109 -9.39 -5.96 13.89
C SER A 109 -8.99 -5.97 15.36
N ALA A 110 -8.33 -7.03 15.86
CA ALA A 110 -7.82 -7.08 17.24
C ALA A 110 -6.75 -6.02 17.55
N SER A 111 -6.03 -5.53 16.53
CA SER A 111 -5.09 -4.41 16.66
C SER A 111 -5.82 -3.06 16.66
N VAL A 112 -6.86 -2.92 15.82
CA VAL A 112 -7.72 -1.73 15.75
C VAL A 112 -8.60 -1.58 17.00
N SER A 113 -9.09 -2.67 17.62
CA SER A 113 -9.86 -2.59 18.87
C SER A 113 -9.03 -2.06 20.05
N LYS A 114 -7.71 -2.27 20.06
CA LYS A 114 -6.79 -1.63 21.03
C LYS A 114 -6.65 -0.13 20.80
N GLU A 115 -6.66 0.31 19.54
CA GLU A 115 -6.62 1.73 19.21
C GLU A 115 -7.97 2.40 19.49
N TYR A 116 -9.09 1.74 19.20
CA TYR A 116 -10.44 2.28 19.45
C TYR A 116 -10.77 2.43 20.94
N THR A 117 -10.36 1.46 21.77
CA THR A 117 -10.49 1.59 23.24
C THR A 117 -9.65 2.73 23.79
N SER A 118 -8.46 3.00 23.22
CA SER A 118 -7.65 4.16 23.60
C SER A 118 -8.21 5.51 23.11
N PHE A 119 -8.93 5.50 21.98
CA PHE A 119 -9.55 6.69 21.39
C PHE A 119 -10.85 7.10 22.10
N GLN A 120 -11.67 6.14 22.53
CA GLN A 120 -12.91 6.43 23.27
C GLN A 120 -12.67 6.94 24.69
N SER A 121 -11.56 6.58 25.35
CA SER A 121 -11.16 7.16 26.63
C SER A 121 -10.75 8.65 26.57
N ARG A 122 -10.73 9.27 25.38
CA ARG A 122 -10.48 10.72 25.20
C ARG A 122 -11.70 11.54 24.83
N SER A 123 -12.86 10.91 24.65
CA SER A 123 -14.09 11.58 24.23
C SER A 123 -15.25 11.30 25.19
N ILE A 124 -15.02 11.54 26.48
CA ILE A 124 -16.11 11.83 27.41
C ILE A 124 -15.89 13.29 27.85
N PRO A 125 -16.63 14.27 27.33
CA PRO A 125 -16.84 15.48 28.10
C PRO A 125 -17.75 15.11 29.26
N GLU A 126 -17.17 15.03 30.47
CA GLU A 126 -17.94 15.15 31.70
C GLU A 126 -18.73 16.47 31.60
N ASN A 127 -20.05 16.37 31.53
CA ASN A 127 -20.91 17.53 31.62
C ASN A 127 -22.13 17.19 32.48
N ILE A 128 -21.98 17.60 33.75
CA ILE A 128 -22.97 18.03 34.76
C ILE A 128 -24.10 17.06 35.10
#